data_AF-A0A8S2WEL0-F1
#
_entry.id   AF-A0A8S2WEL0-F1
#
_cell.length_a   1.000
_cell.length_b   1.000
_cell.length_c   1.000
_cell.angle_alpha   90.00
_cell.angle_beta   90.00
_cell.angle_gamma   90.00
#
_symmetry.space_group_name_H-M   'P 1'
#
loop_
_entity.id
_entity.type
_entity.pdbx_description
1 polymer ?
#
loop_
_entity_poly.entity_id
_entity_poly.type
_entity_poly.pdbx_seq_one_letter_code
_entity_poly.pdbx_strand_id
1 'polypeptide(L)' 'FDSSRDRNQQFDFELGKGSVIKAWDIGVATMKRGEICRLTCKPEYAYGENGSGEKIPPHTTLVFEIELFDFV' A
#
# COMPACT_ATOMS: atom_id res chain seq x y z
N PHE A 1 6.08 9.04 -2.39
CA PHE A 1 5.58 10.11 -1.49
C PHE A 1 5.75 9.73 -0.01
N ASP A 2 5.83 8.42 0.29
CA ASP A 2 6.10 7.88 1.62
C ASP A 2 6.92 6.58 1.50
N SER A 3 7.71 6.24 2.53
CA SER A 3 8.60 5.07 2.56
C SER A 3 8.83 4.62 4.01
N SER A 4 8.57 3.34 4.30
CA SER A 4 8.90 2.72 5.60
C SER A 4 10.41 2.55 5.79
N ARG A 5 11.18 2.42 4.69
CA ARG A 5 12.64 2.34 4.72
C ARG A 5 13.27 3.62 5.25
N ASP A 6 12.70 4.78 4.93
CA ASP A 6 13.19 6.08 5.42
C ASP A 6 13.05 6.21 6.94
N ARG A 7 12.10 5.46 7.52
CA ARG A 7 11.87 5.37 8.97
C ARG A 7 12.65 4.25 9.64
N ASN A 8 13.35 3.40 8.88
CA ASN A 8 13.99 2.18 9.37
C ASN A 8 13.08 1.30 10.23
N GLN A 9 11.78 1.27 9.90
CA GLN A 9 10.77 0.54 10.66
C GLN A 9 9.85 -0.22 9.71
N GLN A 10 9.60 -1.51 10.01
CA GLN A 10 8.61 -2.30 9.28
C GLN A 10 7.20 -1.75 9.53
N PHE A 11 6.32 -1.96 8.57
CA PHE A 11 4.92 -1.52 8.66
C PHE A 11 4.03 -2.75 8.81
N ASP A 12 3.40 -2.87 9.98
CA ASP A 12 2.51 -3.97 10.33
C ASP A 12 1.04 -3.52 10.23
N PHE A 13 0.19 -4.38 9.67
CA PHE A 13 -1.25 -4.13 9.58
C PHE A 13 -2.03 -5.44 9.53
N GLU A 14 -3.31 -5.38 9.92
CA GLU A 14 -4.24 -6.51 9.75
C GLU A 14 -4.81 -6.52 8.33
N LEU A 15 -4.52 -7.60 7.58
CA LEU A 15 -4.98 -7.78 6.20
C LEU A 15 -6.48 -8.02 6.10
N GLY A 16 -7.14 -7.36 5.14
CA GLY A 16 -8.56 -7.56 4.83
C GLY A 16 -9.52 -6.87 5.80
N LYS A 17 -9.01 -5.98 6.65
CA LYS A 17 -9.80 -5.18 7.61
C LYS A 17 -10.09 -3.77 7.12
N GLY A 18 -9.57 -3.36 5.96
CA GLY A 18 -9.68 -1.97 5.50
C GLY A 18 -8.86 -0.99 6.34
N SER A 19 -7.82 -1.48 7.03
CA SER A 19 -6.85 -0.67 7.80
C SER A 19 -5.87 0.08 6.88
N VAL A 20 -5.75 -0.37 5.64
CA VAL A 20 -4.92 0.18 4.56
C VAL A 20 -5.78 0.45 3.32
N ILE A 21 -5.18 1.06 2.29
CA ILE A 21 -5.87 1.24 1.01
C ILE A 21 -6.26 -0.11 0.39
N LYS A 22 -7.39 -0.15 -0.31
CA LYS A 22 -7.96 -1.38 -0.88
C LYS A 22 -6.98 -2.14 -1.78
N ALA A 23 -6.11 -1.44 -2.51
CA ALA A 23 -5.09 -2.05 -3.35
C ALA A 23 -4.11 -2.91 -2.55
N TRP A 24 -3.76 -2.50 -1.32
CA TRP A 24 -2.87 -3.27 -0.45
C TRP A 24 -3.57 -4.50 0.10
N ASP A 25 -4.81 -4.37 0.57
CA ASP A 25 -5.60 -5.52 1.03
C ASP A 25 -5.71 -6.62 -0.03
N ILE A 26 -5.86 -6.25 -1.31
CA ILE A 26 -5.95 -7.19 -2.42
C ILE A 26 -4.56 -7.70 -2.83
N GLY A 27 -3.60 -6.79 -3.03
CA GLY A 27 -2.29 -7.14 -3.58
C GLY A 27 -1.44 -7.96 -2.61
N VAL A 28 -1.35 -7.54 -1.35
CA VAL A 28 -0.54 -8.23 -0.33
C VAL A 28 -1.10 -9.63 -0.05
N ALA A 29 -2.41 -9.84 -0.16
CA ALA A 29 -3.04 -11.16 -0.04
C ALA A 29 -2.58 -12.17 -1.12
N THR A 30 -1.99 -11.70 -2.23
CA THR A 30 -1.46 -12.57 -3.29
C THR A 30 0.03 -12.87 -3.15
N MET A 31 0.73 -12.16 -2.25
CA MET A 31 2.17 -12.25 -2.11
C MET A 31 2.59 -13.47 -1.29
N LYS A 32 3.81 -13.94 -1.55
CA LYS A 32 4.50 -14.93 -0.72
C LYS A 32 5.46 -14.27 0.26
N ARG A 33 5.76 -14.94 1.37
CA ARG A 33 6.82 -14.53 2.30
C ARG A 33 8.14 -14.32 1.55
N GLY A 34 8.77 -13.17 1.75
CA GLY A 34 9.99 -12.71 1.09
C GLY A 34 9.79 -12.14 -0.32
N GLU A 35 8.57 -12.07 -0.83
CA GLU A 35 8.30 -11.51 -2.16
C GLU A 35 8.44 -9.99 -2.18
N ILE A 36 9.01 -9.47 -3.26
CA ILE A 36 8.99 -8.05 -3.61
C ILE A 36 8.12 -7.88 -4.85
N CYS A 37 7.10 -7.03 -4.75
CA CYS A 37 6.21 -6.75 -5.87
C CYS A 37 6.01 -5.25 -6.08
N ARG A 38 5.53 -4.87 -7.27
CA ARG A 38 5.15 -3.50 -7.61
C ARG A 38 3.67 -3.42 -7.93
N LEU A 39 2.92 -2.66 -7.15
CA LEU A 39 1.49 -2.43 -7.35
C LEU A 39 1.28 -1.07 -8.02
N THR A 40 0.57 -1.06 -9.15
CA THR A 40 0.05 0.18 -9.75
C THR A 40 -1.43 0.30 -9.41
N CYS A 41 -1.78 1.28 -8.59
CA CYS A 41 -3.06 1.41 -7.93
C CYS A 41 -3.84 2.57 -8.54
N LYS A 42 -4.94 2.26 -9.23
CA LYS A 42 -5.90 3.28 -9.67
C LYS A 42 -6.52 4.00 -8.46
N PRO A 43 -7.02 5.24 -8.61
CA PRO A 43 -7.54 6.03 -7.51
C PRO A 43 -8.63 5.32 -6.69
N GLU A 44 -9.51 4.56 -7.35
CA GLU A 44 -10.65 3.85 -6.72
C GLU A 44 -10.20 2.72 -5.78
N TYR A 45 -8.93 2.31 -5.85
CA TYR A 45 -8.30 1.34 -4.96
C TYR A 45 -7.27 1.99 -4.02
N ALA A 46 -7.12 3.32 -4.09
CA ALA A 46 -6.21 4.12 -3.29
C ALA A 46 -7.00 5.19 -2.51
N TYR A 47 -6.77 6.47 -2.79
CA TYR A 47 -7.37 7.61 -2.05
C TYR A 47 -8.51 8.31 -2.80
N GLY A 48 -8.94 7.77 -3.95
CA GLY A 48 -10.12 8.21 -4.68
C GLY A 48 -10.10 9.69 -5.09
N GLU A 49 -11.28 10.29 -5.10
CA GLU A 49 -11.52 11.68 -5.52
C GLU A 49 -11.02 12.69 -4.48
N ASN A 50 -10.82 12.28 -3.23
CA ASN A 50 -10.41 13.19 -2.16
C ASN A 50 -8.89 13.33 -2.05
N GLY A 51 -8.12 12.33 -2.51
CA GLY A 51 -6.69 12.31 -2.27
C GLY A 51 -6.35 12.13 -0.79
N SER A 52 -5.15 12.55 -0.37
CA SER A 52 -4.69 12.45 1.02
C SER A 52 -3.68 13.55 1.37
N GLY A 53 -4.09 14.42 2.29
CA GLY A 53 -3.29 15.56 2.74
C GLY A 53 -2.82 16.44 1.58
N GLU A 54 -1.62 17.00 1.71
CA GLU A 54 -1.02 17.84 0.66
C GLU A 54 -0.23 17.05 -0.38
N LYS A 55 0.11 15.79 -0.07
CA LYS A 55 1.03 14.98 -0.89
C LYS A 55 0.35 14.21 -2.00
N ILE A 56 -0.94 13.91 -1.87
CA ILE A 56 -1.68 13.06 -2.81
C ILE A 56 -2.92 13.83 -3.29
N PRO A 57 -2.89 14.38 -4.51
CA PRO A 57 -4.06 15.03 -5.09
C PRO A 57 -5.24 14.07 -5.34
N PRO A 58 -6.46 14.61 -5.53
CA PRO A 58 -7.60 13.90 -6.12
C PRO A 58 -7.25 13.07 -7.36
N HIS A 59 -7.88 11.90 -7.51
CA HIS A 59 -7.78 11.04 -8.70
C HIS A 59 -6.36 10.61 -9.07
N THR A 60 -5.45 10.56 -8.10
CA THR A 60 -4.04 10.17 -8.34
C THR A 60 -3.88 8.66 -8.44
N THR A 61 -3.28 8.18 -9.53
CA THR A 61 -2.78 6.79 -9.62
C THR A 61 -1.47 6.69 -8.84
N LEU A 62 -1.38 5.70 -7.95
CA LEU A 62 -0.20 5.47 -7.12
C LEU A 62 0.57 4.25 -7.58
N VAL A 63 1.86 4.24 -7.25
CA VAL A 63 2.72 3.09 -7.47
C VAL A 63 3.47 2.80 -6.18
N PHE A 64 3.40 1.55 -5.73
CA PHE A 64 4.09 1.06 -4.55
C PHE A 64 5.01 -0.09 -4.90
N GLU A 65 6.18 -0.12 -4.28
CA GLU A 65 7.01 -1.33 -4.18
C GLU A 65 6.87 -1.85 -2.75
N ILE A 66 6.52 -3.12 -2.62
CA ILE A 66 6.22 -3.76 -1.33
C ILE A 66 7.09 -5.00 -1.20
N GLU A 67 7.70 -5.17 -0.04
CA GLU A 67 8.39 -6.39 0.38
C GLU A 67 7.60 -7.01 1.53
N LEU A 68 7.17 -8.26 1.38
CA LEU A 68 6.44 -8.98 2.43
C LEU A 68 7.42 -9.78 3.29
N PHE A 69 7.73 -9.29 4.48
CA PHE A 69 8.68 -9.95 5.39
C PHE A 69 8.09 -11.19 6.07
N ASP A 70 6.91 -11.05 6.69
CA ASP A 70 6.28 -12.11 7.48
C ASP A 70 4.74 -11.92 7.55
N PHE A 71 4.02 -12.99 7.90
CA PHE A 71 2.60 -13.01 8.30
C PHE A 71 2.35 -14.23 9.20
N VAL A 72 1.40 -14.09 10.12
CA VAL A 72 1.01 -15.11 11.12
C VAL A 72 -0.46 -15.46 11.04
#